data_AF-A0A942PCU4-F1
#
_entry.id   AF-A0A942PCU4-F1
#
_cell.length_a   1.000
_cell.length_b   1.000
_cell.length_c   1.000
_cell.angle_alpha   90.00
_cell.angle_beta   90.00
_cell.angle_gamma   90.00
#
_symmetry.space_group_name_H-M   'P 1'
#
loop_
_entity.id
_entity.type
_entity.pdbx_description
1 polymer ?
#
loop_
_entity_poly.entity_id
_entity_poly.type
_entity_poly.pdbx_seq_one_letter_code
_entity_poly.pdbx_strand_id
1 'polypeptide(L)'
;MEQKNLLEPYEGYKETQIEVLAIHHKKLRNNFFIIGLVFLAVDMIGMAVSNNVATTVILASLLMPILYAGLAFLSLKQAMMAVIIAIVLFALVLILQVLVNGAGALLSGWLFKAVLVYLHISAYRYANDIRTTEKEINLL
;
A
#
# COMPACT_ATOMS: atom_id res chain seq x y z
N MET A 1 -27.07 40.19 12.44
CA MET A 1 -27.40 38.94 11.70
C MET A 1 -26.39 38.65 10.58
N GLU A 2 -25.15 39.13 10.66
CA GLU A 2 -24.18 39.04 9.55
C GLU A 2 -23.13 37.93 9.67
N GLN A 3 -22.98 37.31 10.85
CA GLN A 3 -22.00 36.23 11.05
C GLN A 3 -22.40 34.89 10.41
N LYS A 4 -23.67 34.69 10.04
CA LYS A 4 -24.16 33.40 9.52
C LYS A 4 -23.67 33.09 8.10
N ASN A 5 -23.39 34.12 7.29
CA ASN A 5 -22.97 33.97 5.88
C ASN A 5 -21.48 33.62 5.69
N LEU A 6 -20.64 33.80 6.72
CA LEU A 6 -19.20 33.47 6.63
C LEU A 6 -18.90 32.02 7.04
N LEU A 7 -19.82 31.37 7.75
CA LEU A 7 -19.67 30.00 8.25
C LEU A 7 -20.12 28.93 7.24
N GLU A 8 -21.16 29.20 6.44
CA GLU A 8 -21.67 28.26 5.42
C GLU A 8 -20.62 27.84 4.36
N PRO A 9 -19.78 28.74 3.82
CA PRO A 9 -18.69 28.34 2.91
C PRO A 9 -17.65 27.46 3.61
N TYR A 10 -17.45 27.65 4.91
CA TYR A 10 -16.44 26.97 5.71
C TYR A 10 -16.89 25.55 6.08
N GLU A 11 -18.17 25.37 6.42
CA GLU A 11 -18.76 24.05 6.70
C GLU A 11 -18.79 23.18 5.44
N GLY A 12 -19.21 23.72 4.29
CA GLY A 12 -19.18 22.99 3.02
C GLY A 12 -17.77 22.60 2.56
N TYR A 13 -16.77 23.46 2.81
CA TYR A 13 -15.37 23.14 2.51
C TYR A 13 -14.83 22.00 3.40
N LYS A 14 -15.17 22.00 4.69
CA LYS A 14 -14.78 20.95 5.64
C LYS A 14 -15.43 19.60 5.31
N GLU A 15 -16.72 19.59 4.98
CA GLU A 15 -17.41 18.36 4.55
C GLU A 15 -16.79 17.77 3.29
N THR A 16 -16.49 18.61 2.30
CA THR A 16 -15.81 18.18 1.07
C THR A 16 -14.44 17.56 1.37
N GLN A 17 -13.64 18.16 2.26
CA GLN A 17 -12.34 17.62 2.64
C GLN A 17 -12.44 16.27 3.38
N ILE A 18 -13.45 16.09 4.22
CA ILE A 18 -13.68 14.80 4.91
C ILE A 18 -14.02 13.70 3.89
N GLU A 19 -14.84 14.00 2.87
CA GLU A 19 -15.15 13.04 1.82
C GLU A 19 -13.91 12.69 0.99
N VAL A 20 -13.12 13.69 0.61
CA VAL A 20 -11.84 13.49 -0.10
C VAL A 20 -10.90 12.61 0.72
N LEU A 21 -10.75 12.89 2.02
CA LEU A 21 -9.94 12.11 2.94
C LEU A 21 -10.38 10.63 2.99
N ALA A 22 -11.68 10.37 3.09
CA ALA A 22 -12.23 9.02 3.10
C ALA A 22 -11.94 8.27 1.78
N ILE A 23 -12.01 8.96 0.64
CA ILE A 23 -11.64 8.41 -0.66
C ILE A 23 -10.15 8.02 -0.70
N HIS A 24 -9.26 8.89 -0.22
CA HIS A 24 -7.83 8.59 -0.19
C HIS A 24 -7.49 7.41 0.73
N HIS A 25 -8.11 7.30 1.92
CA HIS A 25 -7.95 6.11 2.77
C HIS A 25 -8.42 4.84 2.07
N LYS A 26 -9.56 4.88 1.37
CA LYS A 26 -10.05 3.71 0.60
C LYS A 26 -9.09 3.32 -0.51
N LYS A 27 -8.53 4.29 -1.24
CA LYS A 27 -7.52 4.05 -2.28
C LYS A 27 -6.26 3.44 -1.70
N LEU A 28 -5.73 3.98 -0.60
CA LEU A 28 -4.54 3.45 0.07
C LEU A 28 -4.74 2.01 0.57
N ARG A 29 -5.88 1.75 1.24
CA ARG A 29 -6.25 0.41 1.71
C ARG A 29 -6.32 -0.60 0.56
N ASN A 30 -7.03 -0.24 -0.51
CA ASN A 30 -7.15 -1.11 -1.69
C ASN A 30 -5.79 -1.33 -2.36
N ASN A 31 -4.93 -0.32 -2.38
CA ASN A 31 -3.59 -0.44 -2.94
C ASN A 31 -2.73 -1.45 -2.17
N PHE A 32 -2.81 -1.48 -0.83
CA PHE A 32 -2.15 -2.52 -0.05
C PHE A 32 -2.67 -3.93 -0.35
N PHE A 33 -3.99 -4.09 -0.50
CA PHE A 33 -4.56 -5.39 -0.93
C PHE A 33 -4.08 -5.80 -2.32
N ILE A 34 -4.02 -4.85 -3.28
CA ILE A 34 -3.50 -5.12 -4.62
C ILE A 34 -2.03 -5.55 -4.55
N ILE A 35 -1.20 -4.89 -3.76
CA ILE A 35 0.20 -5.30 -3.58
C ILE A 35 0.28 -6.74 -3.04
N GLY A 36 -0.51 -7.07 -2.01
CA GLY A 36 -0.59 -8.43 -1.48
C GLY A 36 -1.00 -9.46 -2.55
N LEU A 37 -2.01 -9.14 -3.35
CA LEU A 37 -2.46 -10.00 -4.46
C LEU A 37 -1.41 -10.17 -5.55
N VAL A 38 -0.66 -9.12 -5.89
CA VAL A 38 0.44 -9.19 -6.86
C VAL A 38 1.53 -10.11 -6.34
N PHE A 39 1.90 -10.02 -5.06
CA PHE A 39 2.83 -10.95 -4.44
C PHE A 39 2.35 -12.40 -4.54
N LEU A 40 1.10 -12.67 -4.18
CA LEU A 40 0.53 -14.01 -4.28
C LEU A 40 0.52 -14.53 -5.71
N ALA A 41 0.13 -13.70 -6.67
CA ALA A 41 0.10 -14.07 -8.09
C ALA A 41 1.49 -14.42 -8.61
N VAL A 42 2.51 -13.63 -8.25
CA VAL A 42 3.91 -13.90 -8.63
C VAL A 42 4.39 -15.23 -8.05
N ASP A 43 4.12 -15.48 -6.77
CA ASP A 43 4.48 -16.73 -6.11
C ASP A 43 3.78 -17.93 -6.75
N MET A 44 2.47 -17.82 -7.05
CA MET A 44 1.71 -18.87 -7.71
C MET A 44 2.24 -19.19 -9.11
N ILE A 45 2.57 -18.17 -9.90
CA ILE A 45 3.21 -18.35 -11.21
C ILE A 45 4.57 -19.03 -11.03
N GLY A 46 5.36 -18.60 -10.06
CA GLY A 46 6.66 -19.20 -9.75
C GLY A 46 6.55 -20.69 -9.41
N MET A 47 5.61 -21.06 -8.52
CA MET A 47 5.33 -22.45 -8.14
C MET A 47 4.89 -23.31 -9.32
N ALA A 48 4.03 -22.77 -10.19
CA ALA A 48 3.55 -23.46 -11.38
C ALA A 48 4.69 -23.72 -12.37
N VAL A 49 5.57 -22.73 -12.60
CA VAL A 49 6.72 -22.87 -13.50
C VAL A 49 7.76 -23.85 -12.95
N SER A 50 7.97 -23.88 -11.63
CA SER A 50 8.93 -24.80 -11.00
C SER A 50 8.36 -26.20 -10.75
N ASN A 51 7.10 -26.48 -11.12
CA ASN A 51 6.37 -27.71 -10.79
C ASN A 51 6.44 -28.08 -9.28
N ASN A 52 6.54 -27.07 -8.42
CA ASN A 52 6.73 -27.26 -6.98
C ASN A 52 5.50 -26.77 -6.21
N VAL A 53 4.38 -27.43 -6.45
CA VAL A 53 3.10 -27.11 -5.80
C VAL A 53 2.97 -27.98 -4.55
N ALA A 54 3.65 -27.57 -3.47
CA ALA A 54 3.54 -28.20 -2.17
C ALA A 54 2.71 -27.32 -1.21
N THR A 55 1.88 -27.95 -0.37
CA THR A 55 1.02 -27.25 0.60
C THR A 55 1.80 -26.31 1.51
N THR A 56 3.02 -26.70 1.91
CA THR A 56 3.91 -25.88 2.72
C THR A 56 4.34 -24.60 2.02
N VAL A 57 4.61 -24.66 0.72
CA VAL A 57 5.01 -23.50 -0.09
C VAL A 57 3.81 -22.56 -0.30
N ILE A 58 2.62 -23.12 -0.56
CA ILE A 58 1.38 -22.33 -0.67
C ILE A 58 1.11 -21.55 0.63
N LEU A 59 1.25 -22.21 1.79
CA LEU A 59 1.07 -21.54 3.09
C LEU A 59 2.11 -20.45 3.32
N ALA A 60 3.36 -20.66 2.91
CA ALA A 60 4.39 -19.63 2.98
C ALA A 60 4.08 -18.43 2.08
N SER A 61 3.53 -18.65 0.88
CA SER A 61 3.15 -17.59 -0.06
C SER A 61 2.01 -16.69 0.43
N LEU A 62 1.21 -17.14 1.41
CA LEU A 62 0.18 -16.32 2.04
C LEU A 62 0.74 -15.30 3.05
N LEU A 63 2.01 -15.42 3.45
CA LEU A 63 2.62 -14.54 4.43
C LEU A 63 2.58 -13.07 3.96
N MET A 64 3.00 -12.80 2.72
CA MET A 64 3.03 -11.45 2.17
C MET A 64 1.62 -10.84 2.03
N PRO A 65 0.61 -11.52 1.43
CA PRO A 65 -0.78 -11.06 1.44
C PRO A 65 -1.31 -10.71 2.82
N ILE A 66 -1.04 -11.53 3.83
CA ILE A 66 -1.52 -11.31 5.20
C ILE A 66 -0.84 -10.08 5.81
N LEU A 67 0.47 -9.92 5.65
CA LEU A 67 1.19 -8.73 6.12
C LEU A 67 0.64 -7.45 5.47
N TYR A 68 0.42 -7.47 4.16
CA TYR A 68 -0.16 -6.33 3.43
C TYR A 68 -1.62 -6.06 3.79
N ALA A 69 -2.41 -7.10 4.07
CA ALA A 69 -3.76 -6.93 4.62
C ALA A 69 -3.70 -6.25 6.00
N GLY A 70 -2.76 -6.63 6.87
CA GLY A 70 -2.51 -5.96 8.15
C GLY A 70 -2.16 -4.48 7.97
N LEU A 71 -1.30 -4.16 7.00
CA LEU A 71 -0.96 -2.78 6.65
C LEU A 71 -2.16 -1.99 6.10
N ALA A 72 -3.06 -2.66 5.37
CA ALA A 72 -4.30 -2.06 4.89
C ALA A 72 -5.16 -1.57 6.06
N PHE A 73 -5.25 -2.32 7.15
CA PHE A 73 -5.94 -1.88 8.37
C PHE A 73 -5.16 -0.80 9.14
N LEU A 74 -3.84 -0.93 9.26
CA LEU A 74 -2.99 0.09 9.90
C LEU A 74 -3.09 1.45 9.20
N SER A 75 -3.26 1.44 7.87
CA SER A 75 -3.37 2.65 7.04
C SER A 75 -4.58 3.53 7.35
N LEU A 76 -5.60 2.98 8.02
CA LEU A 76 -6.77 3.72 8.47
C LEU A 76 -6.47 4.60 9.69
N LYS A 77 -5.45 4.23 10.48
CA LYS A 77 -5.02 4.99 11.66
C LYS A 77 -3.76 5.81 11.39
N GLN A 78 -2.81 5.25 10.65
CA GLN A 78 -1.49 5.83 10.43
C GLN A 78 -1.00 5.54 9.00
N ALA A 79 -1.50 6.31 8.03
CA ALA A 79 -1.24 6.12 6.61
C ALA A 79 0.26 6.10 6.26
N MET A 80 1.01 7.10 6.73
CA MET A 80 2.45 7.22 6.43
C MET A 80 3.27 6.08 7.04
N MET A 81 2.95 5.67 8.27
CA MET A 81 3.66 4.57 8.93
C MET A 81 3.43 3.25 8.17
N ALA A 82 2.18 2.99 7.75
CA ALA A 82 1.86 1.80 6.96
C ALA A 82 2.67 1.73 5.65
N VAL A 83 2.82 2.87 4.95
CA VAL A 83 3.63 2.93 3.72
C VAL A 83 5.12 2.68 3.99
N ILE A 84 5.68 3.28 5.04
CA ILE A 84 7.09 3.07 5.41
C ILE A 84 7.34 1.58 5.68
N ILE A 85 6.47 0.94 6.46
CA ILE A 85 6.59 -0.49 6.76
C ILE A 85 6.47 -1.31 5.46
N ALA A 86 5.55 -0.97 4.55
CA ALA A 86 5.41 -1.65 3.26
C ALA A 86 6.70 -1.60 2.42
N ILE A 87 7.29 -0.41 2.30
CA ILE A 87 8.55 -0.20 1.56
C ILE A 87 9.69 -1.01 2.20
N VAL A 88 9.79 -1.01 3.52
CA VAL A 88 10.81 -1.79 4.25
C VAL A 88 10.60 -3.28 4.02
N LEU A 89 9.37 -3.79 4.10
CA LEU A 89 9.05 -5.19 3.79
C LEU A 89 9.43 -5.54 2.35
N PHE A 90 9.11 -4.69 1.38
CA PHE A 90 9.50 -4.90 -0.01
C PHE A 90 11.01 -4.95 -0.18
N ALA A 91 11.75 -4.04 0.44
CA ALA A 91 13.21 -4.02 0.41
C ALA A 91 13.81 -5.29 1.06
N LEU A 92 13.25 -5.74 2.19
CA LEU A 92 13.67 -6.99 2.85
C LEU A 92 13.47 -8.21 1.95
N VAL A 93 12.35 -8.28 1.22
CA VAL A 93 12.12 -9.36 0.25
C VAL A 93 13.15 -9.32 -0.87
N LEU A 94 13.49 -8.14 -1.40
CA LEU A 94 14.54 -8.01 -2.42
C LEU A 94 15.91 -8.44 -1.91
N ILE A 95 16.27 -8.03 -0.69
CA ILE A 95 17.53 -8.43 -0.05
C ILE A 95 17.57 -9.95 0.12
N LEU A 96 16.50 -10.55 0.64
CA LEU A 96 16.41 -12.00 0.84
C LEU A 96 16.51 -12.76 -0.49
N GLN A 97 15.88 -12.26 -1.56
CA GLN A 97 16.03 -12.85 -2.89
C GLN A 97 17.48 -12.84 -3.38
N VAL A 98 18.22 -11.74 -3.17
CA VAL A 98 19.64 -11.64 -3.56
C VAL A 98 20.50 -12.57 -2.71
N LEU A 99 20.22 -12.71 -1.42
CA LEU A 99 20.97 -13.60 -0.53
C LEU A 99 20.79 -15.07 -0.91
N VAL A 100 19.57 -15.49 -1.29
CA VAL A 100 19.26 -16.89 -1.61
C VAL A 100 19.65 -17.26 -3.05
N ASN A 101 19.35 -16.38 -4.01
CA ASN A 101 19.45 -16.69 -5.44
C ASN A 101 20.60 -15.94 -6.15
N GLY A 102 21.35 -15.11 -5.43
CA GLY A 102 22.45 -14.29 -5.97
C GLY A 102 21.99 -13.03 -6.70
N ALA A 103 22.96 -12.23 -7.17
CA ALA A 103 22.69 -10.93 -7.82
C ALA A 103 21.88 -11.05 -9.12
N GLY A 104 21.95 -12.19 -9.83
CA GLY A 104 21.15 -12.46 -11.03
C GLY A 104 19.64 -12.47 -10.76
N ALA A 105 19.23 -12.72 -9.51
CA ALA A 105 17.84 -12.66 -9.10
C ALA A 105 17.26 -11.24 -9.15
N LEU A 106 18.08 -10.18 -9.21
CA LEU A 106 17.59 -8.82 -9.42
C LEU A 106 17.00 -8.64 -10.82
N LEU A 107 17.60 -9.28 -11.82
CA LEU A 107 17.21 -9.19 -13.23
C LEU A 107 16.01 -10.10 -13.56
N SER A 108 15.83 -11.20 -12.83
CA SER A 108 14.64 -12.04 -12.98
C SER A 108 13.40 -11.37 -12.37
N GLY A 109 12.25 -11.55 -13.03
CA GLY A 109 10.98 -10.98 -12.57
C GLY A 109 10.94 -9.45 -12.54
N TRP A 110 11.80 -8.77 -13.30
CA TRP A 110 11.91 -7.30 -13.30
C TRP A 110 10.58 -6.60 -13.60
N LEU A 111 9.74 -7.18 -14.47
CA LEU A 111 8.41 -6.65 -14.79
C LEU A 111 7.52 -6.57 -13.53
N PHE A 112 7.48 -7.65 -12.74
CA PHE A 112 6.70 -7.69 -11.51
C PHE A 112 7.25 -6.73 -10.46
N LYS A 113 8.58 -6.62 -10.37
CA LYS A 113 9.21 -5.63 -9.47
C LYS A 113 8.88 -4.20 -9.87
N ALA A 114 8.84 -3.90 -11.17
CA ALA A 114 8.42 -2.58 -11.65
C ALA A 114 6.96 -2.28 -11.27
N VAL A 115 6.05 -3.26 -11.43
CA VAL A 115 4.65 -3.13 -10.96
C VAL A 115 4.59 -2.89 -9.45
N LEU A 116 5.33 -3.67 -8.66
CA LEU A 116 5.39 -3.50 -7.20
C LEU A 116 5.93 -2.12 -6.81
N VAL A 117 7.01 -1.65 -7.44
CA VAL A 117 7.57 -0.31 -7.20
C VAL A 117 6.53 0.77 -7.52
N TYR A 118 5.83 0.66 -8.66
CA TYR A 118 4.77 1.59 -9.02
C TYR A 118 3.66 1.63 -7.95
N LEU A 119 3.22 0.46 -7.46
CA LEU A 119 2.22 0.38 -6.41
C LEU A 119 2.71 0.99 -5.08
N HIS A 120 3.99 0.88 -4.74
CA HIS A 120 4.55 1.54 -3.56
C HIS A 120 4.59 3.06 -3.72
N ILE A 121 4.93 3.55 -4.92
CA ILE A 121 4.90 4.99 -5.24
C ILE A 121 3.47 5.52 -5.16
N SER A 122 2.47 4.80 -5.68
CA SER A 122 1.07 5.20 -5.56
C SER A 122 0.60 5.19 -4.09
N ALA A 123 1.02 4.20 -3.29
CA ALA A 123 0.74 4.15 -1.86
C ALA A 123 1.28 5.38 -1.14
N TYR A 124 2.52 5.76 -1.43
CA TYR A 124 3.16 6.93 -0.86
C TYR A 124 2.43 8.22 -1.21
N ARG A 125 2.02 8.38 -2.48
CA ARG A 125 1.23 9.54 -2.90
C ARG A 125 -0.08 9.65 -2.11
N TYR A 126 -0.86 8.57 -2.04
CA TYR A 126 -2.11 8.58 -1.28
C TYR A 126 -1.91 8.87 0.21
N ALA A 127 -0.85 8.33 0.82
CA ALA A 127 -0.54 8.60 2.22
C ALA A 127 -0.10 10.05 2.46
N ASN A 128 0.63 10.65 1.52
CA ASN A 128 1.00 12.06 1.61
C ASN A 128 -0.20 12.99 1.43
N ASP A 129 -1.13 12.65 0.54
CA ASP A 129 -2.38 13.40 0.36
C ASP A 129 -3.22 13.37 1.65
N ILE A 130 -3.40 12.19 2.25
CA ILE A 130 -4.08 12.01 3.55
C ILE A 130 -3.46 12.93 4.61
N ARG A 131 -2.14 12.89 4.77
CA ARG A 131 -1.44 13.72 5.77
C ARG A 131 -1.61 15.21 5.51
N THR A 132 -1.69 15.62 4.25
CA THR A 132 -1.84 17.03 3.88
C THR A 132 -3.26 17.50 4.18
N THR A 133 -4.28 16.73 3.78
CA THR A 133 -5.68 17.01 4.10
C THR A 133 -5.96 16.98 5.60
N GLU A 134 -5.37 16.04 6.36
CA GLU A 134 -5.49 16.02 7.83
C GLU A 134 -4.93 17.29 8.47
N LYS A 135 -3.83 17.83 7.93
CA LYS A 135 -3.28 19.11 8.42
C LYS A 135 -4.20 20.27 8.07
N GLU A 136 -4.74 20.31 6.86
CA GLU A 136 -5.67 21.36 6.44
C GLU A 136 -6.95 21.36 7.28
N ILE A 137 -7.57 20.20 7.52
CA ILE A 137 -8.76 20.09 8.39
C ILE A 137 -8.48 20.55 9.82
N ASN A 138 -7.29 20.26 10.37
CA ASN A 138 -6.93 20.66 11.74
C ASN A 138 -6.52 22.14 11.86
N LEU A 139 -6.18 22.80 10.75
CA LEU A 139 -5.87 24.23 10.71
C LEU A 139 -7.13 25.10 10.48
N LEU A 140 -8.27 24.48 10.15
CA LEU A 140 -9.58 25.10 9.92
C LEU A 140 -10.50 24.97 11.15
#